data_AF-A0A963CR85-F1
#
_entry.id   AF-A0A963CR85-F1
#
_cell.length_a   1.000
_cell.length_b   1.000
_cell.length_c   1.000
_cell.angle_alpha   90.00
_cell.angle_beta   90.00
_cell.angle_gamma   90.00
#
_symmetry.space_group_name_H-M   'P 1'
#
loop_
_entity.id
_entity.type
_entity.pdbx_description
1 polymer ?
#
loop_
_entity_poly.entity_id
_entity_poly.type
_entity_poly.pdbx_seq_one_letter_code
_entity_poly.pdbx_strand_id
1 'polypeptide(L)'
;MLDKSYFHFLQRQTSALSMALGYRDHQTQLHSTRVAQRAVALGERCGMTPRELAILHVAAGVHDIGKIGIPDNILAKRTRLTHDDWEAIRNHPTMGAEMLLAGGFDGAREVAEIVRYHHENIDGSGYPERLRGEAIPLGARIVSIVDAYDAMDEARPYHCRRGHDEIMAILGSEAGSRRDPEILKEFSAIVDTPDAGVI
;
A
#
# COMPACT_ATOMS: atom_id res chain seq x y z
N MET A 1 1.94 18.91 6.42
CA MET A 1 0.79 19.28 5.56
C MET A 1 1.18 19.13 4.10
N LEU A 2 0.42 18.32 3.35
CA LEU A 2 0.68 18.02 1.93
C LEU A 2 0.58 19.24 0.99
N ASP A 3 1.32 19.22 -0.13
CA ASP A 3 1.14 20.19 -1.21
C ASP A 3 -0.15 19.88 -1.97
N LYS A 4 -1.21 20.65 -1.67
CA LYS A 4 -2.55 20.44 -2.22
C LYS A 4 -2.60 20.61 -3.75
N SER A 5 -1.84 21.56 -4.30
CA SER A 5 -1.84 21.83 -5.74
C SER A 5 -1.25 20.63 -6.49
N TYR A 6 -0.09 20.16 -6.02
CA TYR A 6 0.60 19.03 -6.61
C TYR A 6 -0.18 17.72 -6.40
N PHE A 7 -0.76 17.52 -5.23
CA PHE A 7 -1.65 16.39 -4.96
C PHE A 7 -2.83 16.33 -5.94
N HIS A 8 -3.56 17.44 -6.13
CA HIS A 8 -4.68 17.46 -7.07
C HIS A 8 -4.24 17.26 -8.52
N PHE A 9 -3.03 17.70 -8.88
CA PHE A 9 -2.44 17.38 -10.16
C PHE A 9 -2.24 15.86 -10.31
N LEU A 10 -1.50 15.22 -9.40
CA LEU A 10 -1.27 13.77 -9.43
C LEU A 10 -2.58 12.97 -9.39
N GLN A 11 -3.52 13.35 -8.53
CA GLN A 11 -4.81 12.69 -8.38
C GLN A 11 -5.63 12.71 -9.68
N ARG A 12 -5.59 13.80 -10.45
CA ARG A 12 -6.27 13.86 -11.76
C ARG A 12 -5.67 12.88 -12.77
N GLN A 13 -4.36 12.61 -12.68
CA GLN A 13 -3.69 11.67 -13.58
C GLN A 13 -4.07 10.21 -13.30
N THR A 14 -4.44 9.88 -12.06
CA THR A 14 -4.72 8.49 -11.64
C THR A 14 -6.20 8.20 -11.37
N SER A 15 -7.07 9.21 -11.31
CA SER A 15 -8.48 9.07 -10.90
C SER A 15 -9.27 8.05 -11.73
N ALA A 16 -9.08 8.03 -13.06
CA ALA A 16 -9.74 7.07 -13.94
C ALA A 16 -9.32 5.62 -13.64
N LEU A 17 -8.05 5.41 -13.29
CA LEU A 17 -7.52 4.10 -12.89
C LEU A 17 -8.14 3.66 -11.56
N SER A 18 -8.15 4.54 -10.55
CA SER A 18 -8.79 4.28 -9.25
C SER A 18 -10.29 3.97 -9.39
N MET A 19 -10.99 4.66 -10.30
CA MET A 19 -12.40 4.38 -10.60
C MET A 19 -12.58 3.02 -11.27
N ALA A 20 -11.75 2.68 -12.27
CA ALA A 20 -11.81 1.39 -12.96
C ALA A 20 -11.59 0.22 -11.98
N LEU A 21 -10.63 0.35 -11.07
CA LEU A 21 -10.41 -0.63 -10.01
C LEU A 21 -11.64 -0.75 -9.11
N GLY A 22 -12.24 0.37 -8.69
CA GLY A 22 -13.44 0.36 -7.86
C GLY A 22 -14.66 -0.30 -8.51
N TYR A 23 -14.85 -0.17 -9.81
CA TYR A 23 -15.91 -0.88 -10.53
C TYR A 23 -15.69 -2.40 -10.57
N ARG A 24 -14.43 -2.83 -10.59
CA ARG A 24 -14.07 -4.25 -10.61
C ARG A 24 -14.08 -4.87 -9.21
N ASP A 25 -13.51 -4.15 -8.25
CA ASP A 25 -13.36 -4.56 -6.84
C ASP A 25 -13.51 -3.33 -5.92
N HIS A 26 -14.76 -3.11 -5.49
CA HIS A 26 -15.10 -2.00 -4.62
C HIS A 26 -14.43 -2.09 -3.24
N GLN A 27 -14.20 -3.31 -2.72
CA GLN A 27 -13.55 -3.48 -1.41
C GLN A 27 -12.09 -3.02 -1.48
N THR A 28 -11.36 -3.39 -2.54
CA THR A 28 -10.00 -2.92 -2.77
C THR A 28 -9.93 -1.39 -2.88
N GLN A 29 -10.93 -0.72 -3.46
CA GLN A 29 -10.97 0.75 -3.51
C GLN A 29 -11.16 1.40 -2.13
N LEU A 30 -12.07 0.87 -1.30
CA LEU A 30 -12.29 1.35 0.06
C LEU A 30 -11.03 1.18 0.91
N HIS A 31 -10.42 0.00 0.81
CA HIS A 31 -9.11 -0.31 1.41
C HIS A 31 -8.03 0.69 0.97
N SER A 32 -7.87 0.91 -0.33
CA SER A 32 -6.86 1.84 -0.87
C SER A 32 -7.04 3.27 -0.36
N THR A 33 -8.28 3.70 -0.13
CA THR A 33 -8.59 5.01 0.45
C THR A 33 -8.09 5.12 1.89
N ARG A 34 -8.38 4.12 2.73
CA ARG A 34 -7.92 4.08 4.14
C ARG A 34 -6.40 3.99 4.23
N VAL A 35 -5.78 3.17 3.37
CA VAL A 35 -4.32 3.07 3.28
C VAL A 35 -3.70 4.41 2.91
N ALA A 36 -4.27 5.15 1.95
CA ALA A 36 -3.75 6.46 1.57
C ALA A 36 -3.81 7.49 2.72
N GLN A 37 -4.92 7.55 3.46
CA GLN A 37 -5.06 8.48 4.58
C GLN A 37 -4.05 8.17 5.71
N ARG A 38 -3.95 6.90 6.10
CA ARG A 38 -3.01 6.46 7.15
C ARG A 38 -1.56 6.60 6.73
N ALA A 39 -1.25 6.34 5.45
CA ALA A 39 0.10 6.51 4.91
C ALA A 39 0.57 7.96 5.01
N VAL A 40 -0.28 8.94 4.69
CA VAL A 40 0.07 10.36 4.83
C VAL A 40 0.36 10.73 6.28
N ALA A 41 -0.48 10.30 7.23
CA ALA A 41 -0.26 10.55 8.65
C ALA A 41 1.07 9.96 9.13
N LEU A 42 1.42 8.76 8.68
CA LEU A 42 2.70 8.12 8.98
C LEU A 42 3.88 8.83 8.30
N GLY A 43 3.74 9.21 7.03
CA GLY A 43 4.75 9.96 6.29
C GLY A 43 5.10 11.30 6.93
N GLU A 44 4.11 12.00 7.50
CA GLU A 44 4.35 13.25 8.25
C GLU A 44 5.24 13.01 9.47
N ARG A 45 5.01 11.92 10.23
CA ARG A 45 5.85 11.55 11.37
C ARG A 45 7.24 11.09 10.94
N CYS A 46 7.36 10.48 9.77
CA CYS A 46 8.63 10.09 9.17
C CYS A 46 9.38 11.25 8.48
N GLY A 47 8.88 12.49 8.58
CA GLY A 47 9.58 13.68 8.10
C GLY A 47 9.52 13.91 6.59
N MET A 48 8.56 13.31 5.88
CA MET A 48 8.37 13.55 4.45
C MET A 48 7.92 14.98 4.16
N THR A 49 8.47 15.58 3.11
CA THR A 49 8.13 16.92 2.64
C THR A 49 6.70 16.98 2.08
N PRO A 50 6.09 18.18 1.95
CA PRO A 50 4.76 18.32 1.36
C PRO A 50 4.59 17.71 -0.04
N ARG A 51 5.64 17.73 -0.88
CA ARG A 51 5.64 17.10 -2.21
C ARG A 51 5.68 15.58 -2.11
N GLU A 52 6.53 15.04 -1.25
CA GLU A 52 6.65 13.60 -1.02
C GLU A 52 5.35 13.01 -0.43
N LEU A 53 4.68 13.75 0.46
CA LEU A 53 3.37 13.36 1.00
C LEU A 53 2.28 13.31 -0.10
N ALA A 54 2.31 14.23 -1.06
CA ALA A 54 1.39 14.20 -2.20
C ALA A 54 1.63 12.95 -3.08
N ILE A 55 2.89 12.61 -3.34
CA ILE A 55 3.29 11.38 -4.06
C ILE A 55 2.84 10.14 -3.29
N LEU A 56 3.14 10.08 -1.99
CA LEU A 56 2.77 8.97 -1.10
C LEU A 56 1.25 8.75 -1.08
N HIS A 57 0.47 9.83 -0.95
CA HIS A 57 -0.99 9.74 -0.93
C HIS A 57 -1.51 9.11 -2.23
N VAL A 58 -1.02 9.57 -3.38
CA VAL A 58 -1.45 9.02 -4.67
C VAL A 58 -1.00 7.57 -4.80
N ALA A 59 0.27 7.27 -4.54
CA ALA A 59 0.81 5.92 -4.66
C ALA A 59 0.09 4.90 -3.76
N ALA A 60 -0.15 5.26 -2.50
CA ALA A 60 -0.93 4.46 -1.56
C ALA A 60 -2.36 4.21 -2.06
N GLY A 61 -2.99 5.24 -2.65
CA GLY A 61 -4.35 5.13 -3.21
C GLY A 61 -4.46 4.29 -4.48
N VAL A 62 -3.33 3.95 -5.12
CA VAL A 62 -3.30 3.11 -6.32
C VAL A 62 -2.33 1.93 -6.23
N HIS A 63 -1.85 1.57 -5.03
CA HIS A 63 -0.84 0.51 -4.86
C HIS A 63 -1.29 -0.83 -5.45
N ASP A 64 -2.60 -1.07 -5.41
CA ASP A 64 -3.26 -2.29 -5.88
C ASP A 64 -3.79 -2.21 -7.33
N ILE A 65 -3.54 -1.13 -8.07
CA ILE A 65 -4.14 -0.91 -9.41
C ILE A 65 -3.83 -2.03 -10.41
N GLY A 66 -2.65 -2.65 -10.28
CA GLY A 66 -2.27 -3.77 -11.12
C GLY A 66 -3.14 -5.01 -10.94
N LYS A 67 -3.99 -5.09 -9.90
CA LYS A 67 -4.98 -6.16 -9.75
C LYS A 67 -5.95 -6.22 -10.93
N ILE A 68 -6.12 -5.11 -11.69
CA ILE A 68 -6.86 -5.10 -12.96
C ILE A 68 -6.28 -6.10 -13.99
N GLY A 69 -5.00 -6.43 -13.93
CA GLY A 69 -4.37 -7.43 -14.80
C GLY A 69 -4.52 -8.89 -14.34
N ILE A 70 -5.04 -9.14 -13.13
CA ILE A 70 -5.17 -10.49 -12.58
C ILE A 70 -6.45 -11.14 -13.08
N PRO A 71 -6.47 -12.43 -13.49
CA PRO A 71 -7.70 -13.13 -13.87
C PRO A 71 -8.76 -13.19 -12.76
N ASP A 72 -10.05 -13.04 -13.11
CA ASP A 72 -11.16 -13.06 -12.13
C ASP A 72 -11.26 -14.37 -11.35
N ASN A 73 -11.01 -15.51 -12.00
CA ASN A 73 -11.02 -16.82 -11.36
C ASN A 73 -9.92 -16.99 -10.30
N ILE A 74 -8.88 -16.15 -10.32
CA ILE A 74 -7.82 -16.09 -9.31
C ILE A 74 -8.19 -15.06 -8.24
N LEU A 75 -8.55 -13.83 -8.65
CA LEU A 75 -8.82 -12.74 -7.72
C LEU A 75 -10.06 -12.98 -6.83
N ALA A 76 -11.10 -13.61 -7.39
CA ALA A 76 -12.34 -13.94 -6.68
C ALA A 76 -12.33 -15.34 -6.03
N LYS A 77 -11.19 -16.06 -6.08
CA LYS A 77 -11.12 -17.49 -5.73
C LYS A 77 -11.40 -17.76 -4.27
N ARG A 78 -12.42 -18.60 -3.99
CA ARG A 78 -12.87 -18.94 -2.62
C ARG A 78 -12.07 -19.97 -1.82
N THR A 79 -11.07 -20.52 -2.44
CA THR A 79 -10.26 -21.61 -1.91
C THR A 79 -8.81 -21.18 -1.82
N ARG A 80 -7.97 -22.03 -1.22
CA ARG A 80 -6.53 -21.77 -1.16
C ARG A 80 -5.96 -21.54 -2.56
N LEU A 81 -5.21 -20.45 -2.71
CA LEU A 81 -4.47 -20.13 -3.91
C LEU A 81 -3.37 -21.19 -4.14
N THR A 82 -3.23 -21.65 -5.39
CA THR A 82 -2.13 -22.51 -5.84
C THR A 82 -0.84 -21.70 -5.95
N HIS A 83 0.27 -22.37 -6.29
CA HIS A 83 1.52 -21.68 -6.57
C HIS A 83 1.38 -20.70 -7.74
N ASP A 84 0.81 -21.16 -8.86
CA ASP A 84 0.59 -20.35 -10.07
C ASP A 84 -0.35 -19.17 -9.81
N ASP A 85 -1.39 -19.37 -8.99
CA ASP A 85 -2.28 -18.28 -8.56
C ASP A 85 -1.49 -17.17 -7.84
N TRP A 86 -0.57 -17.57 -6.96
CA TRP A 86 0.30 -16.65 -6.23
C TRP A 86 1.31 -15.95 -7.15
N GLU A 87 1.87 -16.64 -8.14
CA GLU A 87 2.75 -16.01 -9.13
C GLU A 87 2.02 -14.92 -9.92
N ALA A 88 0.78 -15.19 -10.35
CA ALA A 88 -0.05 -14.18 -11.00
C ALA A 88 -0.27 -12.97 -10.08
N ILE A 89 -0.72 -13.19 -8.84
CA ILE A 89 -0.99 -12.11 -7.88
C ILE A 89 0.26 -11.29 -7.59
N ARG A 90 1.43 -11.91 -7.43
CA ARG A 90 2.70 -11.21 -7.15
C ARG A 90 3.14 -10.27 -8.27
N ASN A 91 2.56 -10.37 -9.46
CA ASN A 91 2.88 -9.49 -10.57
C ASN A 91 2.12 -8.15 -10.53
N HIS A 92 1.09 -8.00 -9.69
CA HIS A 92 0.31 -6.76 -9.66
C HIS A 92 1.11 -5.48 -9.33
N PRO A 93 2.14 -5.48 -8.47
CA PRO A 93 2.93 -4.26 -8.23
C PRO A 93 3.67 -3.82 -9.50
N THR A 94 4.22 -4.79 -10.24
CA THR A 94 4.91 -4.55 -11.51
C THR A 94 3.95 -3.99 -12.56
N MET A 95 2.78 -4.61 -12.75
CA MET A 95 1.77 -4.13 -13.70
C MET A 95 1.24 -2.74 -13.33
N GLY A 96 1.01 -2.48 -12.04
CA GLY A 96 0.56 -1.17 -11.57
C GLY A 96 1.60 -0.07 -11.83
N ALA A 97 2.87 -0.35 -11.57
CA ALA A 97 3.97 0.56 -11.88
C ALA A 97 4.09 0.84 -13.39
N GLU A 98 3.93 -0.17 -14.24
CA GLU A 98 3.93 0.00 -15.70
C GLU A 98 2.78 0.89 -16.19
N MET A 99 1.58 0.71 -15.66
CA MET A 99 0.41 1.57 -15.97
C MET A 99 0.68 3.03 -15.60
N LEU A 100 1.30 3.27 -14.45
CA LEU A 100 1.64 4.61 -13.98
C LEU A 100 2.72 5.28 -14.85
N LEU A 101 3.76 4.54 -15.20
CA LEU A 101 4.83 5.04 -16.08
C LEU A 101 4.32 5.38 -17.48
N ALA A 102 3.36 4.60 -18.00
CA ALA A 102 2.72 4.87 -19.30
C ALA A 102 1.98 6.22 -19.33
N GLY A 103 1.56 6.74 -18.18
CA GLY A 103 0.92 8.05 -18.07
C GLY A 103 1.84 9.25 -18.32
N GLY A 104 3.17 9.07 -18.17
CA GLY A 104 4.18 10.08 -18.54
C GLY A 104 4.07 11.45 -17.84
N PHE A 105 3.39 11.54 -16.69
CA PHE A 105 3.19 12.78 -15.95
C PHE A 105 4.33 13.05 -14.95
N ASP A 106 4.51 14.31 -14.55
CA ASP A 106 5.46 14.67 -13.50
C ASP A 106 5.10 13.95 -12.18
N GLY A 107 6.06 13.25 -11.57
CA GLY A 107 5.82 12.40 -10.40
C GLY A 107 5.45 10.94 -10.72
N ALA A 108 5.25 10.57 -11.99
CA ALA A 108 4.86 9.20 -12.36
C ALA A 108 5.87 8.15 -11.91
N ARG A 109 7.17 8.47 -11.99
CA ARG A 109 8.24 7.56 -11.56
C ARG A 109 8.21 7.34 -10.05
N GLU A 110 8.12 8.41 -9.27
CA GLU A 110 8.10 8.31 -7.81
C GLU A 110 6.87 7.56 -7.31
N VAL A 111 5.70 7.78 -7.92
CA VAL A 111 4.47 7.01 -7.62
C VAL A 111 4.68 5.54 -8.01
N ALA A 112 5.19 5.27 -9.21
CA ALA A 112 5.41 3.91 -9.70
C ALA A 112 6.42 3.12 -8.85
N GLU A 113 7.49 3.75 -8.34
CA GLU A 113 8.46 3.09 -7.46
C GLU A 113 7.82 2.67 -6.13
N ILE A 114 6.99 3.52 -5.52
CA ILE A 114 6.24 3.15 -4.31
C ILE A 114 5.29 1.98 -4.60
N VAL A 115 4.53 2.05 -5.70
CA VAL A 115 3.61 0.98 -6.10
C VAL A 115 4.35 -0.31 -6.41
N ARG A 116 5.52 -0.27 -7.08
CA ARG A 116 6.26 -1.49 -7.43
C ARG A 116 6.78 -2.22 -6.19
N TYR A 117 7.25 -1.49 -5.19
CA TYR A 117 8.02 -2.07 -4.08
C TYR A 117 7.26 -2.18 -2.75
N HIS A 118 5.95 -1.89 -2.70
CA HIS A 118 5.18 -1.96 -1.45
C HIS A 118 5.10 -3.37 -0.82
N HIS A 119 5.44 -4.41 -1.58
CA HIS A 119 5.55 -5.80 -1.10
C HIS A 119 7.01 -6.28 -0.90
N GLU A 120 7.98 -5.38 -0.98
CA GLU A 120 9.34 -5.67 -0.52
C GLU A 120 9.37 -5.78 1.01
N ASN A 121 10.18 -6.71 1.50
CA ASN A 121 10.41 -6.93 2.92
C ASN A 121 11.81 -6.43 3.28
N ILE A 122 11.98 -5.87 4.47
CA ILE A 122 13.28 -5.32 4.94
C ILE A 122 14.44 -6.33 4.83
N ASP A 123 14.19 -7.61 5.08
CA ASP A 123 15.16 -8.70 4.99
C ASP A 123 15.44 -9.20 3.56
N GLY A 124 14.72 -8.69 2.56
CA GLY A 124 14.82 -9.10 1.15
C GLY A 124 14.07 -10.38 0.80
N SER A 125 13.17 -10.86 1.67
CA SER A 125 12.29 -12.00 1.37
C SER A 125 11.04 -11.61 0.53
N GLY A 126 10.86 -10.32 0.26
CA GLY A 126 9.74 -9.76 -0.49
C GLY A 126 9.85 -9.92 -2.00
N TYR A 127 9.06 -9.14 -2.73
CA TYR A 127 8.99 -9.13 -4.19
C TYR A 127 8.65 -7.72 -4.69
N PRO A 128 8.93 -7.37 -5.96
CA PRO A 128 9.45 -8.22 -7.04
C PRO A 128 10.98 -8.38 -7.11
N GLU A 129 11.76 -7.45 -6.57
CA GLU A 129 13.21 -7.34 -6.77
C GLU A 129 14.04 -7.81 -5.57
N ARG A 130 13.40 -8.12 -4.43
CA ARG A 130 14.05 -8.58 -3.19
C ARG A 130 15.01 -7.54 -2.62
N LEU A 131 14.61 -6.27 -2.70
CA LEU A 131 15.32 -5.14 -2.12
C LEU A 131 15.45 -5.31 -0.60
N ARG A 132 16.48 -4.71 -0.01
CA ARG A 132 16.79 -4.84 1.43
C ARG A 132 16.95 -3.48 2.09
N GLY A 133 16.41 -3.35 3.30
CA GLY A 133 16.54 -2.15 4.12
C GLY A 133 16.21 -0.87 3.36
N GLU A 134 17.15 0.08 3.36
CA GLU A 134 16.98 1.40 2.76
C GLU A 134 17.00 1.42 1.23
N ALA A 135 17.34 0.31 0.56
CA ALA A 135 17.14 0.19 -0.87
C ALA A 135 15.65 0.23 -1.27
N ILE A 136 14.76 -0.10 -0.32
CA ILE A 136 13.31 0.05 -0.50
C ILE A 136 12.94 1.52 -0.25
N PRO A 137 12.28 2.20 -1.21
CA PRO A 137 11.87 3.58 -1.03
C PRO A 137 11.07 3.78 0.26
N LEU A 138 11.30 4.90 0.95
CA LEU A 138 10.61 5.21 2.21
C LEU A 138 9.09 5.08 2.08
N GLY A 139 8.52 5.61 0.98
CA GLY A 139 7.08 5.50 0.71
C GLY A 139 6.59 4.05 0.57
N ALA A 140 7.38 3.15 -0.01
CA ALA A 140 7.02 1.74 -0.12
C ALA A 140 7.06 1.04 1.25
N ARG A 141 8.05 1.35 2.10
CA ARG A 141 8.11 0.84 3.48
C ARG A 141 6.91 1.31 4.33
N ILE A 142 6.48 2.55 4.15
CA ILE A 142 5.28 3.10 4.78
C ILE A 142 4.02 2.38 4.30
N VAL A 143 3.81 2.28 2.98
CA VAL A 143 2.62 1.61 2.42
C VAL A 143 2.57 0.15 2.86
N SER A 144 3.70 -0.55 2.87
CA SER A 144 3.81 -1.94 3.32
C SER A 144 3.20 -2.16 4.71
N ILE A 145 3.53 -1.30 5.69
CA ILE A 145 3.02 -1.39 7.06
C ILE A 145 1.51 -1.10 7.12
N VAL A 146 1.09 -0.02 6.46
CA VAL A 146 -0.30 0.45 6.51
C VAL A 146 -1.25 -0.51 5.78
N ASP A 147 -0.85 -1.01 4.61
CA ASP A 147 -1.57 -2.03 3.84
C ASP A 147 -1.79 -3.29 4.70
N ALA A 148 -0.72 -3.79 5.34
CA ALA A 148 -0.82 -4.98 6.18
C ALA A 148 -1.75 -4.80 7.38
N TYR A 149 -1.72 -3.64 8.04
CA TYR A 149 -2.64 -3.33 9.12
C TYR A 149 -4.10 -3.34 8.62
N ASP A 150 -4.39 -2.59 7.55
CA ASP A 150 -5.75 -2.46 7.04
C ASP A 150 -6.30 -3.79 6.48
N ALA A 151 -5.45 -4.57 5.81
CA ALA A 151 -5.80 -5.89 5.30
C ALA A 151 -6.12 -6.92 6.40
N MET A 152 -5.58 -6.75 7.61
CA MET A 152 -5.89 -7.60 8.77
C MET A 152 -7.07 -7.08 9.61
N ASP A 153 -7.28 -5.77 9.62
CA ASP A 153 -8.44 -5.14 10.28
C ASP A 153 -9.73 -5.36 9.49
N GLU A 154 -9.66 -5.54 8.17
CA GLU A 154 -10.85 -5.76 7.33
C GLU A 154 -11.28 -7.23 7.27
N ALA A 155 -12.60 -7.49 7.27
CA ALA A 155 -13.13 -8.82 7.03
C ALA A 155 -13.01 -9.13 5.54
N ARG A 156 -12.33 -10.22 5.16
CA ARG A 156 -12.23 -10.67 3.76
C ARG A 156 -12.85 -12.05 3.59
N PRO A 157 -13.22 -12.49 2.36
CA PRO A 157 -13.85 -13.80 2.14
C PRO A 157 -13.09 -15.02 2.71
N TYR A 158 -11.79 -14.90 3.02
CA TYR A 158 -10.95 -15.96 3.61
C TYR A 158 -10.39 -15.64 5.00
N HIS A 159 -10.74 -14.50 5.60
CA HIS A 159 -10.15 -14.05 6.87
C HIS A 159 -11.15 -13.24 7.70
N CYS A 160 -11.30 -13.60 8.98
CA CYS A 160 -12.09 -12.85 9.94
C CYS A 160 -11.25 -11.69 10.49
N ARG A 161 -11.87 -10.50 10.67
CA ARG A 161 -11.22 -9.32 11.27
C ARG A 161 -10.44 -9.73 12.52
N ARG A 162 -9.20 -9.26 12.63
CA ARG A 162 -8.40 -9.38 13.85
C ARG A 162 -8.64 -8.18 14.76
N GLY A 163 -8.50 -8.39 16.07
CA GLY A 163 -8.51 -7.29 17.02
C GLY A 163 -7.24 -6.43 16.87
N HIS A 164 -7.33 -5.15 17.20
CA HIS A 164 -6.20 -4.21 17.15
C HIS A 164 -4.93 -4.78 17.83
N ASP A 165 -5.05 -5.27 19.07
CA ASP A 165 -3.93 -5.86 19.82
C ASP A 165 -3.30 -7.07 19.09
N GLU A 166 -4.10 -7.90 18.42
CA GLU A 166 -3.62 -9.04 17.65
C GLU A 166 -2.84 -8.57 16.40
N ILE A 167 -3.37 -7.57 15.70
CA ILE A 167 -2.72 -6.99 14.51
C ILE A 167 -1.37 -6.39 14.90
N MET A 168 -1.32 -5.61 15.98
CA MET A 168 -0.08 -4.98 16.44
C MET A 168 0.93 -6.02 16.94
N ALA A 169 0.49 -7.10 17.58
CA ALA A 169 1.36 -8.22 17.93
C ALA A 169 1.97 -8.90 16.70
N ILE A 170 1.18 -9.12 15.64
CA ILE A 170 1.68 -9.68 14.37
C ILE A 170 2.70 -8.74 13.74
N LEU A 171 2.37 -7.46 13.56
CA LEU A 171 3.28 -6.48 12.98
C LEU A 171 4.57 -6.34 13.79
N GLY A 172 4.47 -6.35 15.13
CA GLY A 172 5.61 -6.34 16.04
C GLY A 172 6.52 -7.57 15.86
N SER A 173 5.94 -8.76 15.64
CA SER A 173 6.71 -9.97 15.35
C SER A 173 7.40 -9.95 13.97
N GLU A 174 6.92 -9.11 13.05
CA GLU A 174 7.48 -8.90 11.72
C GLU A 174 8.55 -7.79 11.67
N ALA A 175 8.78 -7.06 12.77
CA ALA A 175 9.74 -5.97 12.84
C ALA A 175 11.17 -6.44 12.53
N GLY A 176 11.88 -5.73 11.65
CA GLY A 176 13.24 -6.07 11.21
C GLY A 176 13.34 -7.22 10.21
N SER A 177 12.26 -7.97 9.98
CA SER A 177 12.19 -8.98 8.90
C SER A 177 11.38 -8.45 7.72
N ARG A 178 10.07 -8.24 7.91
CA ARG A 178 9.19 -7.70 6.86
C ARG A 178 9.00 -6.20 6.98
N ARG A 179 8.92 -5.69 8.21
CA ARG A 179 8.61 -4.28 8.49
C ARG A 179 9.83 -3.52 8.95
N ASP A 180 9.90 -2.27 8.55
CA ASP A 180 10.88 -1.33 9.09
C ASP A 180 10.55 -1.06 10.57
N PRO A 181 11.44 -1.37 11.51
CA PRO A 181 11.15 -1.24 12.93
C PRO A 181 10.94 0.22 13.36
N GLU A 182 11.64 1.17 12.74
CA GLU A 182 11.52 2.59 13.11
C GLU A 182 10.21 3.18 12.58
N ILE A 183 9.82 2.82 11.35
CA ILE A 183 8.53 3.24 10.79
C ILE A 183 7.37 2.57 11.53
N LEU A 184 7.49 1.29 11.89
CA LEU A 184 6.45 0.58 12.64
C LEU A 184 6.24 1.19 14.04
N LYS A 185 7.30 1.66 14.69
CA LYS A 185 7.22 2.40 15.95
C LYS A 185 6.41 3.70 15.79
N GLU A 186 6.68 4.47 14.74
CA GLU A 186 5.89 5.69 14.46
C GLU A 186 4.44 5.37 14.10
N PHE A 187 4.18 4.25 13.41
CA PHE A 187 2.82 3.80 13.11
C PHE A 187 2.05 3.41 14.36
N SER A 188 2.68 2.67 15.28
CA SER A 188 2.07 2.28 16.57
C SER A 188 1.60 3.52 17.34
N ALA A 189 2.43 4.57 17.38
CA ALA A 189 2.07 5.84 18.01
C ALA A 189 0.86 6.57 17.38
N ILE A 190 0.48 6.24 16.13
CA ILE A 190 -0.73 6.77 15.49
C ILE A 190 -1.96 5.95 15.88
N VAL A 191 -1.84 4.62 15.87
CA VAL A 191 -2.99 3.71 16.03
C VAL A 191 -3.32 3.40 17.49
N ASP A 192 -2.38 3.58 18.42
CA ASP A 192 -2.56 3.31 19.85
C ASP A 192 -3.17 4.51 20.62
N THR A 193 -3.38 5.65 19.97
CA THR A 193 -3.95 6.85 20.61
C THR A 193 -5.46 6.66 20.85
N PRO A 194 -5.97 6.71 22.11
CA PRO A 194 -7.36 6.37 22.42
C PRO A 194 -8.44 7.33 21.89
N ASP A 195 -8.07 8.45 21.27
CA ASP A 195 -9.00 9.44 20.72
C ASP A 195 -8.38 10.16 19.52
N ALA A 196 -8.45 9.52 18.37
CA ALA A 196 -8.55 10.21 17.09
C ALA A 196 -9.53 9.38 16.26
N GLY A 197 -10.82 9.67 16.45
CA GLY A 197 -11.90 8.95 15.79
C GLY A 197 -11.60 8.72 14.32
N VAL A 198 -11.85 7.49 13.87
CA VAL A 198 -12.07 7.08 12.47
C VAL A 198 -11.58 8.13 11.47
N ILE A 199 -10.30 8.02 11.09
CA ILE A 199 -9.75 8.71 9.91
C ILE A 199 -10.25 7.99 8.66
#